data_AF-A0A918VJP0-F1
#
_entry.id   AF-A0A918VJP0-F1
#
_cell.length_a   1.000
_cell.length_b   1.000
_cell.length_c   1.000
_cell.angle_alpha   90.00
_cell.angle_beta   90.00
_cell.angle_gamma   90.00
#
_symmetry.space_group_name_H-M   'P 1'
#
loop_
_entity.id
_entity.type
_entity.pdbx_description
1 polymer ?
#
loop_
_entity_poly.entity_id
_entity_poly.type
_entity_poly.pdbx_seq_one_letter_code
_entity_poly.pdbx_strand_id
1 'polypeptide(L)'
;MADWADTRVSLAGQGAVYGVAVTASASGACLASVGGIQVAVRVVPGLTVAAKDKLLILRRGSTYWAIAVLTAAPAMPPSPPAVDDSPPVVSDPAPAPKPTTTTGTLVCSPVATSTWRDGHWRTDLGSSTSADTFQGRYSGSSYGRNSGFAFYGSKPRSIAGATVTKATVRLRRLVSGDYGRRSPTLRLVSESTRPSGFPTLNESATGPALGVINQASPWETTFTLPTSWGQAMVDGTRGGLAITVASDDPYIRLAGRDSWSAAWTLTLYWRRSS
;
A
#
# COMPACT_ATOMS: atom_id res chain seq x y z
N MET A 1 -36.16 -18.77 -22.71
CA MET A 1 -35.65 -17.48 -23.25
C MET A 1 -34.23 -17.78 -23.69
N ALA A 2 -33.92 -17.71 -24.99
CA ALA A 2 -32.58 -18.02 -25.47
C ALA A 2 -31.59 -17.02 -24.86
N ASP A 3 -30.63 -17.52 -24.10
CA ASP A 3 -29.50 -16.74 -23.59
C ASP A 3 -28.62 -16.37 -24.80
N TRP A 4 -28.41 -15.08 -24.99
CA TRP A 4 -27.57 -14.51 -26.04
C TRP A 4 -26.07 -14.72 -25.76
N ALA A 5 -25.68 -15.74 -24.98
CA ALA A 5 -24.31 -16.08 -24.61
C ALA A 5 -23.40 -16.23 -25.85
N ASP A 6 -23.92 -16.79 -26.95
CA ASP A 6 -23.19 -16.94 -28.22
C ASP A 6 -22.99 -15.61 -28.98
N THR A 7 -23.57 -14.51 -28.52
CA THR A 7 -23.34 -13.16 -29.07
C THR A 7 -22.32 -12.34 -28.27
N ARG A 8 -21.77 -12.89 -27.18
CA ARG A 8 -20.71 -12.23 -26.40
C ARG A 8 -19.40 -12.22 -27.19
N VAL A 9 -19.15 -11.14 -27.91
CA VAL A 9 -17.88 -10.91 -28.60
C VAL A 9 -16.87 -10.30 -27.63
N SER A 10 -15.75 -10.99 -27.42
CA SER A 10 -14.59 -10.41 -26.73
C SER A 10 -13.97 -9.32 -27.59
N LEU A 11 -13.93 -8.08 -27.07
CA LEU A 11 -13.26 -6.93 -27.70
C LEU A 11 -11.77 -6.83 -27.31
N ALA A 12 -11.24 -7.79 -26.56
CA ALA A 12 -9.85 -7.78 -26.12
C ALA A 12 -8.90 -7.85 -27.33
N GLY A 13 -8.14 -6.78 -27.56
CA GLY A 13 -7.14 -6.68 -28.64
C GLY A 13 -7.67 -6.21 -30.01
N GLN A 14 -8.98 -6.01 -30.20
CA GLN A 14 -9.55 -5.44 -31.43
C GLN A 14 -9.81 -3.95 -31.22
N GLY A 15 -8.80 -3.11 -31.50
CA GLY A 15 -8.93 -1.65 -31.36
C GLY A 15 -10.00 -1.08 -32.29
N ALA A 16 -10.85 -0.20 -31.75
CA ALA A 16 -11.68 0.67 -32.58
C ALA A 16 -10.78 1.63 -33.36
N VAL A 17 -11.09 1.84 -34.63
CA VAL A 17 -10.37 2.78 -35.50
C VAL A 17 -11.28 3.89 -35.95
N TYR A 18 -10.69 5.06 -36.17
CA TYR A 18 -11.38 6.22 -36.71
C TYR A 18 -11.17 6.27 -38.22
N GLY A 19 -12.24 6.59 -38.95
CA GLY A 19 -12.18 6.80 -40.40
C GLY A 19 -13.08 7.93 -40.85
N VAL A 20 -12.94 8.34 -42.10
CA VAL A 20 -13.83 9.33 -42.73
C VAL A 20 -14.59 8.63 -43.86
N ALA A 21 -15.92 8.69 -43.83
CA ALA A 21 -16.77 8.18 -44.89
C ALA A 21 -16.40 8.87 -46.21
N VAL A 22 -16.07 8.08 -47.23
CA VAL A 22 -15.80 8.56 -48.59
C VAL A 22 -17.11 8.64 -49.36
N THR A 23 -18.04 7.72 -49.10
CA THR A 23 -19.38 7.67 -49.70
C THR A 23 -20.45 7.66 -48.61
N ALA A 24 -21.67 8.05 -48.98
CA ALA A 24 -22.84 7.77 -48.14
C ALA A 24 -23.10 6.27 -48.04
N SER A 25 -23.85 5.85 -47.01
CA SER A 25 -24.32 4.47 -46.88
C SER A 25 -25.33 4.13 -47.96
N ALA A 26 -25.07 3.07 -48.72
CA ALA A 26 -26.01 2.47 -49.65
C ALA A 26 -26.04 0.95 -49.42
N SER A 27 -27.24 0.35 -49.39
CA SER A 27 -27.41 -1.09 -49.20
C SER A 27 -26.66 -1.66 -47.98
N GLY A 28 -26.60 -0.89 -46.88
CA GLY A 28 -25.94 -1.29 -45.63
C GLY A 28 -24.41 -1.26 -45.65
N ALA A 29 -23.78 -0.52 -46.58
CA ALA A 29 -22.34 -0.32 -46.60
C ALA A 29 -21.92 1.06 -47.13
N CYS A 30 -20.70 1.49 -46.82
CA CYS A 30 -20.04 2.66 -47.40
C CYS A 30 -18.55 2.41 -47.57
N LEU A 31 -17.86 3.24 -48.36
CA LEU A 31 -16.40 3.31 -48.33
C LEU A 31 -15.95 4.30 -47.25
N ALA A 32 -14.91 3.97 -46.50
CA ALA A 32 -14.29 4.88 -45.54
C ALA A 32 -12.76 4.90 -45.71
N SER A 33 -12.16 6.07 -45.53
CA SER A 33 -10.71 6.23 -45.46
C SER A 33 -10.26 6.06 -44.01
N VAL A 34 -9.43 5.05 -43.76
CA VAL A 34 -8.82 4.75 -42.45
C VAL A 34 -7.31 4.81 -42.64
N GLY A 35 -6.64 5.79 -42.00
CA GLY A 35 -5.20 5.97 -42.14
C GLY A 35 -4.73 6.22 -43.59
N GLY A 36 -5.58 6.80 -44.44
CA GLY A 36 -5.29 7.08 -45.85
C GLY A 36 -5.64 5.94 -46.84
N ILE A 37 -6.09 4.79 -46.34
CA ILE A 37 -6.49 3.64 -47.16
C ILE A 37 -8.01 3.55 -47.19
N GLN A 38 -8.61 3.32 -48.38
CA GLN A 38 -10.04 3.09 -48.50
C GLN A 38 -10.40 1.64 -48.15
N VAL A 39 -11.35 1.46 -47.24
CA VAL A 39 -11.89 0.17 -46.83
C VAL A 39 -13.41 0.16 -46.99
N ALA A 40 -13.97 -0.98 -47.37
CA ALA A 40 -15.41 -1.19 -47.37
C ALA A 40 -15.89 -1.44 -45.93
N VAL A 41 -16.86 -0.66 -45.48
CA VAL A 41 -17.39 -0.67 -44.12
C VAL A 41 -18.88 -1.01 -44.17
N ARG A 42 -19.29 -2.03 -43.41
CA ARG A 42 -20.70 -2.36 -43.18
C ARG A 42 -21.29 -1.36 -42.20
N VAL A 43 -22.48 -0.87 -42.50
CA VAL A 43 -23.19 0.10 -41.66
C VAL A 43 -24.24 -0.64 -40.85
N VAL A 44 -24.20 -0.49 -39.53
CA VAL A 44 -25.17 -1.13 -38.62
C VAL A 44 -26.57 -0.59 -38.93
N PRO A 45 -27.62 -1.43 -38.88
CA PRO A 45 -29.00 -0.98 -39.12
C PRO A 45 -29.37 0.23 -38.26
N GLY A 46 -30.02 1.22 -38.87
CA GLY A 46 -30.45 2.46 -38.20
C GLY A 46 -29.37 3.55 -38.13
N LEU A 47 -28.13 3.28 -38.53
CA LEU A 47 -27.10 4.31 -38.66
C LEU A 47 -27.10 4.90 -40.07
N THR A 48 -27.39 6.21 -40.18
CA THR A 48 -27.24 6.95 -41.45
C THR A 48 -25.82 7.48 -41.55
N VAL A 49 -25.14 7.21 -42.68
CA VAL A 49 -23.80 7.73 -42.96
C VAL A 49 -23.83 8.57 -44.24
N ALA A 50 -23.38 9.81 -44.17
CA ALA A 50 -23.12 10.67 -45.31
C ALA A 50 -21.63 10.69 -45.67
N ALA A 51 -21.31 11.12 -46.89
CA ALA A 51 -19.92 11.35 -47.26
C ALA A 51 -19.32 12.46 -46.38
N LYS A 52 -18.04 12.28 -46.00
CA LYS A 52 -17.25 13.10 -45.06
C LYS A 52 -17.59 12.95 -43.57
N ASP A 53 -18.56 12.11 -43.22
CA ASP A 53 -18.81 11.80 -41.82
C ASP A 53 -17.59 11.14 -41.18
N LYS A 54 -17.28 11.52 -39.94
CA LYS A 54 -16.27 10.83 -39.13
C LYS A 54 -16.91 9.60 -38.50
N LEU A 55 -16.33 8.43 -38.71
CA LEU A 55 -16.88 7.15 -38.28
C LEU A 55 -16.05 6.55 -37.15
N LEU A 56 -16.73 5.96 -36.17
CA LEU A 56 -16.14 4.99 -35.27
C LEU A 56 -16.35 3.60 -35.87
N ILE A 57 -15.24 2.92 -36.18
CA ILE A 57 -15.25 1.65 -36.90
C ILE A 57 -14.68 0.55 -36.02
N LEU A 58 -15.41 -0.57 -35.90
CA LEU A 58 -14.93 -1.80 -35.28
C LEU A 58 -14.57 -2.82 -36.36
N ARG A 59 -13.51 -3.60 -36.11
CA ARG A 59 -13.12 -4.70 -36.99
C ARG A 59 -13.47 -6.04 -36.35
N ARG A 60 -14.23 -6.87 -37.04
CA ARG A 60 -14.50 -8.27 -36.66
C ARG A 60 -14.02 -9.19 -37.77
N GLY A 61 -12.91 -9.90 -37.54
CA GLY A 61 -12.24 -10.69 -38.58
C GLY A 61 -11.71 -9.80 -39.72
N SER A 62 -12.15 -10.05 -40.96
CA SER A 62 -11.83 -9.23 -42.13
C SER A 62 -12.84 -8.11 -42.43
N THR A 63 -13.93 -8.01 -41.65
CA THR A 63 -15.02 -7.06 -41.92
C THR A 63 -14.94 -5.85 -40.99
N TYR A 64 -15.08 -4.65 -41.56
CA TYR A 64 -15.19 -3.39 -40.83
C TYR A 64 -16.66 -3.00 -40.66
N TRP A 65 -17.02 -2.52 -39.47
CA TRP A 65 -18.38 -2.12 -39.11
C TRP A 65 -18.39 -0.69 -38.57
N ALA A 66 -19.16 0.20 -39.18
CA ALA A 66 -19.45 1.53 -38.67
C ALA A 66 -20.53 1.42 -37.59
N ILE A 67 -20.16 1.74 -36.35
CA ILE A 67 -21.06 1.64 -35.19
C ILE A 67 -21.55 3.00 -34.69
N ALA A 68 -20.90 4.09 -35.11
CA ALA A 68 -21.34 5.45 -34.82
C ALA A 68 -20.80 6.45 -35.86
N VAL A 69 -21.58 7.49 -36.12
CA VAL A 69 -21.11 8.74 -36.74
C VAL A 69 -20.71 9.68 -35.60
N LEU A 70 -19.46 10.11 -35.59
CA LEU A 70 -18.93 11.04 -34.62
C LEU A 70 -19.32 12.44 -35.04
N THR A 71 -20.25 13.02 -34.29
CA THR A 71 -20.59 14.43 -34.44
C THR A 71 -19.42 15.29 -33.97
N ALA A 72 -19.27 16.47 -34.57
CA ALA A 72 -18.39 17.48 -34.00
C ALA A 72 -18.79 17.76 -32.55
N ALA A 73 -17.81 18.05 -31.69
CA ALA A 73 -18.11 18.63 -30.39
C ALA A 73 -18.97 19.88 -30.61
N PRO A 74 -20.01 20.12 -29.78
CA PRO A 74 -20.87 21.29 -29.94
C PRO A 74 -20.02 22.56 -29.98
N ALA A 75 -20.22 23.39 -31.00
CA ALA A 75 -19.43 24.60 -31.25
C ALA A 75 -19.57 25.66 -30.13
N MET A 76 -20.60 25.51 -29.31
CA MET A 76 -20.81 26.29 -28.10
C MET A 76 -21.07 25.33 -26.93
N PRO A 77 -20.53 25.62 -25.74
CA PRO A 77 -21.08 25.04 -24.52
C PRO A 77 -22.60 25.33 -24.49
N PRO A 78 -23.43 24.40 -23.97
CA PRO A 78 -24.87 24.62 -23.89
C PRO A 78 -25.15 25.96 -23.21
N SER A 79 -26.02 26.78 -23.81
CA SER A 79 -26.47 28.02 -23.18
C SER A 79 -26.96 27.69 -21.76
N PRO A 80 -26.56 28.47 -20.75
CA PRO A 80 -27.14 28.34 -19.42
C PRO A 80 -28.68 28.37 -19.54
N PRO A 81 -29.41 27.59 -18.73
CA PRO A 81 -30.86 27.67 -18.71
C PRO A 81 -31.30 29.12 -18.51
N ALA A 82 -32.41 29.51 -19.15
CA ALA A 82 -33.00 30.83 -18.98
C ALA A 82 -33.16 31.12 -17.47
N VAL A 83 -32.76 32.32 -17.04
CA VAL A 83 -32.99 32.75 -15.67
C VAL A 83 -34.50 32.86 -15.49
N ASP A 84 -35.05 31.99 -14.65
CA ASP A 84 -36.43 32.09 -14.18
C ASP A 84 -36.48 33.32 -13.26
N ASP A 85 -37.24 34.36 -13.66
CA ASP A 85 -37.47 35.59 -12.88
C ASP A 85 -38.41 35.36 -11.67
N SER A 86 -38.75 34.09 -11.38
CA SER A 86 -39.33 33.69 -10.10
C SER A 86 -38.34 34.01 -8.96
N PRO A 87 -38.77 34.61 -7.84
CA PRO A 87 -37.89 34.84 -6.69
C PRO A 87 -37.21 33.52 -6.30
N PRO A 88 -35.88 33.52 -6.07
CA PRO A 88 -35.13 32.28 -5.94
C PRO A 88 -35.72 31.45 -4.80
N VAL A 89 -36.20 30.26 -5.12
CA VAL A 89 -36.43 29.21 -4.12
C VAL A 89 -35.05 28.91 -3.54
N VAL A 90 -34.83 29.38 -2.32
CA VAL A 90 -33.62 29.06 -1.57
C VAL A 90 -33.62 27.55 -1.35
N SER A 91 -32.46 26.96 -1.62
CA SER A 91 -31.93 25.70 -1.09
C SER A 91 -32.41 24.38 -1.68
N ASP A 92 -31.73 23.93 -2.73
CA ASP A 92 -31.05 22.64 -2.60
C ASP A 92 -29.56 22.92 -2.36
N PRO A 93 -28.99 22.49 -1.22
CA PRO A 93 -27.56 22.66 -0.97
C PRO A 93 -26.75 21.91 -2.03
N ALA A 94 -25.65 22.51 -2.47
CA ALA A 94 -24.72 21.85 -3.40
C ALA A 94 -24.34 20.45 -2.87
N PRO A 95 -24.29 19.41 -3.72
CA PRO A 95 -23.87 18.08 -3.29
C PRO A 95 -22.52 18.16 -2.58
N ALA A 96 -22.40 17.46 -1.45
CA ALA A 96 -21.14 17.43 -0.72
C ALA A 96 -20.01 16.98 -1.66
N PRO A 97 -18.80 17.57 -1.54
CA PRO A 97 -17.65 17.15 -2.33
C PRO A 97 -17.41 15.64 -2.19
N LYS A 98 -16.99 14.99 -3.28
CA LYS A 98 -16.65 13.57 -3.25
C LYS A 98 -15.46 13.37 -2.30
N PRO A 99 -15.49 12.35 -1.42
CA PRO A 99 -14.37 12.05 -0.54
C PRO A 99 -13.11 11.80 -1.35
N THR A 100 -12.03 12.51 -1.01
CA THR A 100 -10.71 12.28 -1.56
C THR A 100 -9.95 11.31 -0.66
N THR A 101 -9.33 10.29 -1.26
CA THR A 101 -8.46 9.38 -0.52
C THR A 101 -7.00 9.75 -0.75
N THR A 102 -6.30 10.14 0.31
CA THR A 102 -4.85 10.38 0.29
C THR A 102 -4.14 9.18 0.89
N THR A 103 -3.10 8.69 0.22
CA THR A 103 -2.24 7.61 0.73
C THR A 103 -0.81 8.07 0.91
N GLY A 104 -0.08 7.47 1.85
CA GLY A 104 1.32 7.79 2.06
C GLY A 104 2.10 6.69 2.77
N THR A 105 3.40 6.95 2.94
CA THR A 105 4.30 6.10 3.72
C THR A 105 5.04 6.97 4.74
N LEU A 106 5.15 6.48 5.97
CA LEU A 106 5.93 7.09 7.04
C LEU A 106 7.04 6.13 7.48
N VAL A 107 8.28 6.61 7.54
CA VAL A 107 9.45 5.84 8.00
C VAL A 107 9.88 6.34 9.37
N CYS A 108 9.92 5.44 10.34
CA CYS A 108 10.23 5.70 11.74
C CYS A 108 11.47 4.91 12.18
N SER A 109 12.61 5.58 12.28
CA SER A 109 13.76 5.05 13.02
C SER A 109 13.47 5.11 14.52
N PRO A 110 13.93 4.13 15.33
CA PRO A 110 13.77 4.20 16.77
C PRO A 110 14.56 5.39 17.34
N VAL A 111 13.99 6.08 18.33
CA VAL A 111 14.72 7.08 19.12
C VAL A 111 15.68 6.43 20.09
N ALA A 112 15.36 5.22 20.55
CA ALA A 112 16.26 4.41 21.35
C ALA A 112 16.09 2.90 21.11
N THR A 113 17.19 2.15 21.18
CA THR A 113 17.20 0.69 21.37
C THR A 113 17.95 0.33 22.65
N SER A 114 17.45 -0.66 23.40
CA SER A 114 18.04 -1.07 24.68
C SER A 114 17.68 -2.50 25.05
N THR A 115 18.45 -3.11 25.96
CA THR A 115 18.12 -4.42 26.54
C THR A 115 17.95 -4.29 28.04
N TRP A 116 16.81 -4.76 28.57
CA TRP A 116 16.62 -4.98 29.99
C TRP A 116 17.09 -6.38 30.37
N ARG A 117 17.76 -6.49 31.51
CA ARG A 117 18.17 -7.75 32.10
C ARG A 117 18.08 -7.60 33.61
N ASP A 118 17.30 -8.48 34.26
CA ASP A 118 17.36 -8.68 35.71
C ASP A 118 17.33 -7.38 36.55
N GLY A 119 16.24 -6.61 36.41
CA GLY A 119 16.02 -5.41 37.19
C GLY A 119 16.73 -4.15 36.69
N HIS A 120 17.52 -4.22 35.61
CA HIS A 120 18.25 -3.06 35.09
C HIS A 120 18.36 -3.02 33.57
N TRP A 121 18.61 -1.83 33.05
CA TRP A 121 19.04 -1.64 31.66
C TRP A 121 20.52 -2.02 31.52
N ARG A 122 20.82 -2.88 30.54
CA ARG A 122 22.20 -3.24 30.22
C ARG A 122 22.96 -2.03 29.66
N THR A 123 24.16 -1.82 30.19
CA THR A 123 25.09 -0.75 29.79
C THR A 123 26.33 -1.29 29.09
N ASP A 124 26.53 -2.62 29.10
CA ASP A 124 27.66 -3.34 28.52
C ASP A 124 27.51 -3.59 27.00
N LEU A 125 26.45 -3.08 26.39
CA LEU A 125 26.05 -3.37 25.00
C LEU A 125 26.17 -2.18 24.04
N GLY A 126 26.71 -1.05 24.52
CA GLY A 126 26.77 0.22 23.80
C GLY A 126 26.12 1.35 24.58
N SER A 127 25.87 2.47 23.92
CA SER A 127 25.22 3.62 24.55
C SER A 127 23.83 3.25 25.10
N SER A 128 23.41 3.94 26.15
CA SER A 128 22.12 3.73 26.82
C SER A 128 20.90 3.93 25.92
N THR A 129 21.09 4.49 24.73
CA THR A 129 20.06 4.79 23.73
C THR A 129 20.21 3.99 22.45
N SER A 130 21.30 3.27 22.22
CA SER A 130 21.53 2.59 20.94
C SER A 130 22.07 1.17 21.09
N ALA A 131 22.00 0.61 22.29
CA ALA A 131 22.43 -0.74 22.58
C ALA A 131 21.69 -1.77 21.71
N ASP A 132 22.38 -2.87 21.45
CA ASP A 132 21.79 -4.04 20.81
C ASP A 132 20.67 -4.64 21.65
N THR A 133 19.74 -5.30 20.96
CA THR A 133 18.57 -5.92 21.56
C THR A 133 18.79 -7.42 21.70
N PHE A 134 18.60 -7.96 22.90
CA PHE A 134 18.68 -9.40 23.16
C PHE A 134 17.34 -9.94 23.66
N GLN A 135 17.04 -11.20 23.34
CA GLN A 135 16.00 -11.97 24.03
C GLN A 135 16.60 -13.26 24.59
N GLY A 136 15.94 -13.85 25.59
CA GLY A 136 16.35 -15.11 26.20
C GLY A 136 17.54 -14.95 27.13
N ARG A 137 18.19 -16.07 27.46
CA ARG A 137 19.32 -16.12 28.39
C ARG A 137 20.38 -17.09 27.88
N TYR A 138 21.64 -16.69 27.97
CA TYR A 138 22.76 -17.56 27.68
C TYR A 138 22.74 -18.79 28.60
N SER A 139 22.86 -20.00 28.06
CA SER A 139 22.80 -21.23 28.84
C SER A 139 23.85 -21.25 29.94
N GLY A 140 23.45 -21.64 31.16
CA GLY A 140 24.34 -21.63 32.33
C GLY A 140 24.64 -20.25 32.93
N SER A 141 24.09 -19.16 32.38
CA SER A 141 24.21 -17.81 32.95
C SER A 141 23.40 -17.67 34.23
N SER A 142 24.04 -17.16 35.28
CA SER A 142 23.37 -16.68 36.50
C SER A 142 22.63 -15.35 36.28
N TYR A 143 23.02 -14.56 35.27
CA TYR A 143 22.31 -13.33 34.92
C TYR A 143 20.91 -13.65 34.38
N GLY A 144 19.90 -12.85 34.77
CA GLY A 144 18.51 -13.05 34.35
C GLY A 144 18.25 -12.92 32.84
N ARG A 145 17.01 -13.15 32.44
CA ARG A 145 16.57 -13.12 31.03
C ARG A 145 16.64 -11.72 30.44
N ASN A 146 17.02 -11.66 29.17
CA ASN A 146 17.07 -10.43 28.39
C ASN A 146 15.72 -10.16 27.73
N SER A 147 15.35 -8.89 27.65
CA SER A 147 14.30 -8.38 26.76
C SER A 147 14.83 -7.15 26.04
N GLY A 148 14.77 -7.16 24.72
CA GLY A 148 15.29 -6.10 23.88
C GLY A 148 14.15 -5.22 23.40
N PHE A 149 14.36 -3.92 23.35
CA PHE A 149 13.33 -2.92 23.09
C PHE A 149 13.78 -1.90 22.05
N ALA A 150 12.84 -1.42 21.25
CA ALA A 150 12.98 -0.31 20.33
C ALA A 150 11.81 0.66 20.54
N PHE A 151 12.14 1.91 20.84
CA PHE A 151 11.19 2.98 21.17
C PHE A 151 11.12 3.98 20.02
N TYR A 152 9.93 4.43 19.62
CA TYR A 152 9.75 5.27 18.43
C TYR A 152 9.44 6.75 18.70
N GLY A 153 9.36 7.15 19.97
CA GLY A 153 9.00 8.51 20.36
C GLY A 153 7.63 8.91 19.81
N SER A 154 7.49 10.18 19.43
CA SER A 154 6.24 10.72 18.90
C SER A 154 6.07 10.53 17.39
N LYS A 155 7.09 10.05 16.66
CA LYS A 155 7.10 10.08 15.19
C LYS A 155 5.93 9.34 14.55
N PRO A 156 5.52 8.12 14.98
CA PRO A 156 4.35 7.45 14.42
C PRO A 156 3.05 8.28 14.51
N ARG A 157 2.93 9.14 15.52
CA ARG A 157 1.74 9.98 15.74
C ARG A 157 1.66 11.18 14.79
N SER A 158 2.68 11.45 13.97
CA SER A 158 2.63 12.53 12.97
C SER A 158 1.55 12.28 11.89
N ILE A 159 1.13 11.02 11.74
CA ILE A 159 0.04 10.61 10.85
C ILE A 159 -1.24 10.26 11.62
N ALA A 160 -1.43 10.77 12.85
CA ALA A 160 -2.66 10.56 13.63
C ALA A 160 -3.92 10.84 12.78
N GLY A 161 -4.97 10.05 13.02
CA GLY A 161 -6.21 10.06 12.22
C GLY A 161 -6.09 9.37 10.85
N ALA A 162 -4.92 8.87 10.45
CA ALA A 162 -4.80 7.98 9.30
C ALA A 162 -5.11 6.53 9.68
N THR A 163 -5.65 5.78 8.72
CA THR A 163 -5.75 4.32 8.80
C THR A 163 -4.45 3.71 8.29
N VAL A 164 -3.77 2.94 9.12
CA VAL A 164 -2.62 2.13 8.71
C VAL A 164 -3.14 0.96 7.85
N THR A 165 -2.53 0.76 6.68
CA THR A 165 -2.88 -0.31 5.75
C THR A 165 -1.83 -1.42 5.73
N LYS A 166 -0.58 -1.11 6.09
CA LYS A 166 0.52 -2.06 6.25
C LYS A 166 1.57 -1.50 7.20
N ALA A 167 2.18 -2.37 7.99
CA ALA A 167 3.31 -2.03 8.85
C ALA A 167 4.46 -3.01 8.61
N THR A 168 5.69 -2.52 8.49
CA THR A 168 6.87 -3.38 8.38
C THR A 168 7.99 -2.92 9.30
N VAL A 169 8.86 -3.83 9.72
CA VAL A 169 10.06 -3.52 10.51
C VAL A 169 11.28 -4.19 9.90
N ARG A 170 12.42 -3.50 9.92
CA ARG A 170 13.71 -4.06 9.50
C ARG A 170 14.47 -4.61 10.69
N LEU A 171 14.84 -5.89 10.63
CA LEU A 171 15.62 -6.57 11.67
C LEU A 171 16.87 -7.20 11.06
N ARG A 172 17.95 -7.21 11.84
CA ARG A 172 19.19 -7.90 11.49
C ARG A 172 19.70 -8.65 12.71
N ARG A 173 20.05 -9.92 12.53
CA ARG A 173 20.61 -10.74 13.60
C ARG A 173 22.14 -10.71 13.55
N LEU A 174 22.76 -10.45 14.69
CA LEU A 174 24.20 -10.40 14.86
C LEU A 174 24.76 -11.75 15.31
N VAL A 175 26.08 -11.94 15.19
CA VAL A 175 26.76 -13.15 15.67
C VAL A 175 26.78 -13.15 17.20
N SER A 176 25.82 -13.84 17.82
CA SER A 176 25.79 -14.11 19.27
C SER A 176 24.67 -15.09 19.64
N GLY A 177 24.93 -15.86 20.69
CA GLY A 177 23.98 -16.82 21.25
C GLY A 177 23.85 -18.06 20.38
N ASP A 178 22.62 -18.46 20.08
CA ASP A 178 22.37 -19.55 19.15
C ASP A 178 22.88 -19.17 17.73
N TYR A 179 23.46 -20.11 16.99
CA TYR A 179 23.97 -19.88 15.63
C TYR A 179 23.04 -20.43 14.54
N GLY A 180 22.08 -21.29 14.87
CA GLY A 180 21.04 -21.75 13.95
C GLY A 180 20.03 -20.66 13.64
N ARG A 181 19.18 -20.83 12.62
CA ARG A 181 18.11 -19.85 12.32
C ARG A 181 17.08 -19.86 13.45
N ARG A 182 16.74 -18.69 13.98
CA ARG A 182 15.81 -18.54 15.11
C ARG A 182 14.85 -17.39 14.85
N SER A 183 13.62 -17.56 15.32
CA SER A 183 12.59 -16.53 15.28
C SER A 183 12.61 -15.72 16.58
N PRO A 184 12.68 -14.39 16.52
CA PRO A 184 12.42 -13.57 17.70
C PRO A 184 10.94 -13.64 18.08
N THR A 185 10.63 -13.54 19.36
CA THR A 185 9.27 -13.33 19.84
C THR A 185 9.04 -11.84 19.98
N LEU A 186 8.30 -11.25 19.04
CA LEU A 186 8.02 -9.83 19.01
C LEU A 186 6.89 -9.48 19.97
N ARG A 187 6.99 -8.31 20.60
CA ARG A 187 5.92 -7.73 21.43
C ARG A 187 5.69 -6.25 21.12
N LEU A 188 4.47 -5.80 21.35
CA LEU A 188 4.16 -4.37 21.47
C LEU A 188 4.50 -3.85 22.86
N VAL A 189 4.95 -2.60 22.92
CA VAL A 189 5.37 -1.91 24.14
C VAL A 189 4.54 -0.64 24.31
N SER A 190 4.06 -0.39 25.52
CA SER A 190 3.22 0.79 25.80
C SER A 190 4.02 2.09 25.70
N GLU A 191 5.24 2.09 26.21
CA GLU A 191 6.09 3.27 26.32
C GLU A 191 6.70 3.67 24.96
N SER A 192 6.75 4.97 24.70
CA SER A 192 7.34 5.56 23.48
C SER A 192 8.80 6.00 23.66
N THR A 193 9.29 6.00 24.89
CA THR A 193 10.67 6.26 25.29
C THR A 193 11.08 5.27 26.37
N ARG A 194 12.39 5.11 26.59
CA ARG A 194 12.92 4.17 27.57
C ARG A 194 12.49 4.57 29.00
N PRO A 195 11.68 3.77 29.72
CA PRO A 195 11.33 4.04 31.11
C PRO A 195 12.48 3.72 32.07
N SER A 196 12.36 4.08 33.35
CA SER A 196 13.32 3.68 34.39
C SER A 196 13.21 2.18 34.73
N GLY A 197 12.01 1.61 34.63
CA GLY A 197 11.70 0.21 34.94
C GLY A 197 11.56 -0.68 33.70
N PHE A 198 11.02 -1.88 33.93
CA PHE A 198 10.67 -2.80 32.84
C PHE A 198 9.49 -2.24 32.02
N PRO A 199 9.59 -2.17 30.68
CA PRO A 199 8.48 -1.70 29.85
C PRO A 199 7.26 -2.61 29.90
N THR A 200 6.09 -2.03 29.69
CA THR A 200 4.83 -2.77 29.67
C THR A 200 4.68 -3.51 28.34
N LEU A 201 4.68 -4.84 28.39
CA LEU A 201 4.52 -5.72 27.24
C LEU A 201 3.06 -6.02 26.96
N ASN A 202 2.67 -5.95 25.69
CA ASN A 202 1.29 -6.17 25.26
C ASN A 202 1.21 -7.37 24.30
N GLU A 203 0.60 -7.20 23.13
CA GLU A 203 0.38 -8.23 22.12
C GLU A 203 1.70 -8.89 21.69
N SER A 204 1.63 -10.15 21.25
CA SER A 204 2.79 -10.94 20.79
C SER A 204 2.63 -11.49 19.39
N ALA A 205 3.73 -11.59 18.67
CA ALA A 205 3.80 -12.27 17.38
C ALA A 205 5.16 -12.99 17.22
N THR A 206 5.18 -14.08 16.46
CA THR A 206 6.43 -14.72 16.07
C THR A 206 7.05 -13.96 14.91
N GLY A 207 8.30 -13.53 15.08
CA GLY A 207 9.09 -12.91 14.02
C GLY A 207 9.62 -13.93 13.00
N PRO A 208 10.28 -13.46 11.94
CA PRO A 208 10.84 -14.33 10.92
C PRO A 208 12.00 -15.13 11.47
N ALA A 209 12.23 -16.34 10.95
CA ALA A 209 13.45 -17.08 11.27
C ALA A 209 14.65 -16.40 10.62
N LEU A 210 15.53 -15.80 11.43
CA LEU A 210 16.71 -15.05 10.98
C LEU A 210 17.98 -15.90 11.15
N GLY A 211 18.86 -15.92 10.13
CA GLY A 211 20.24 -16.41 10.29
C GLY A 211 21.14 -15.33 10.89
N VAL A 212 22.25 -15.72 11.51
CA VAL A 212 23.27 -14.73 11.95
C VAL A 212 23.94 -14.08 10.74
N ILE A 213 24.42 -12.84 10.89
CA ILE A 213 25.23 -12.16 9.86
C ILE A 213 26.38 -13.07 9.40
N ASN A 214 26.57 -13.15 8.07
CA ASN A 214 27.50 -14.05 7.36
C ASN A 214 27.02 -15.49 7.10
N GLN A 215 25.75 -15.83 7.33
CA GLN A 215 25.14 -17.06 6.78
C GLN A 215 24.61 -16.85 5.35
N ALA A 216 24.54 -17.92 4.55
CA ALA A 216 24.19 -17.91 3.12
C ALA A 216 22.74 -17.47 2.75
N SER A 217 21.98 -16.88 3.67
CA SER A 217 20.57 -16.50 3.52
C SER A 217 20.33 -15.22 4.32
N PRO A 218 19.36 -14.34 3.95
CA PRO A 218 19.47 -12.93 4.32
C PRO A 218 19.38 -12.76 5.85
N TRP A 219 20.51 -12.36 6.44
CA TRP A 219 20.69 -12.00 7.86
C TRP A 219 19.96 -10.70 8.24
N GLU A 220 19.45 -10.01 7.23
CA GLU A 220 18.59 -8.85 7.30
C GLU A 220 17.24 -9.21 6.67
N THR A 221 16.13 -8.83 7.31
CA THR A 221 14.81 -9.03 6.72
C THR A 221 13.89 -7.88 7.08
N THR A 222 13.16 -7.39 6.08
CA THR A 222 11.95 -6.59 6.28
C THR A 222 10.81 -7.54 6.61
N PHE A 223 10.27 -7.40 7.81
CA PHE A 223 9.18 -8.23 8.30
C PHE A 223 7.87 -7.45 8.29
N THR A 224 6.77 -8.10 7.93
CA THR A 224 5.44 -7.49 8.02
C THR A 224 4.90 -7.70 9.43
N LEU A 225 4.54 -6.61 10.09
CA LEU A 225 3.85 -6.63 11.38
C LEU A 225 2.34 -6.69 11.15
N PRO A 226 1.56 -7.18 12.13
CA PRO A 226 0.11 -6.99 12.11
C PRO A 226 -0.23 -5.51 11.92
N THR A 227 -1.14 -5.19 11.00
CA THR A 227 -1.53 -3.80 10.73
C THR A 227 -2.06 -3.10 11.97
N SER A 228 -2.76 -3.83 12.86
CA SER A 228 -3.22 -3.34 14.16
C SER A 228 -2.10 -2.84 15.06
N TRP A 229 -0.88 -3.36 14.93
CA TRP A 229 0.27 -2.89 15.69
C TRP A 229 0.73 -1.52 15.20
N GLY A 230 0.80 -1.35 13.88
CA GLY A 230 1.07 -0.05 13.28
C GLY A 230 0.00 0.97 13.66
N GLN A 231 -1.28 0.57 13.64
CA GLN A 231 -2.39 1.43 14.06
C GLN A 231 -2.26 1.86 15.53
N ALA A 232 -1.97 0.93 16.44
CA ALA A 232 -1.80 1.23 17.86
C ALA A 232 -0.64 2.23 18.14
N MET A 233 0.40 2.22 17.32
CA MET A 233 1.49 3.21 17.38
C MET A 233 1.06 4.60 16.91
N VAL A 234 0.28 4.66 15.83
CA VAL A 234 -0.28 5.92 15.28
C VAL A 234 -1.27 6.54 16.25
N ASP A 235 -2.14 5.73 16.85
CA ASP A 235 -3.14 6.14 17.85
C ASP A 235 -2.48 6.48 19.20
N GLY A 236 -1.23 6.07 19.40
CA GLY A 236 -0.46 6.37 20.60
C GLY A 236 -0.76 5.49 21.81
N THR A 237 -1.54 4.42 21.63
CA THR A 237 -1.78 3.40 22.67
C THR A 237 -0.58 2.46 22.87
N ARG A 238 0.36 2.46 21.91
CA ARG A 238 1.67 1.81 21.98
C ARG A 238 2.75 2.78 21.52
N GLY A 239 3.98 2.55 21.94
CA GLY A 239 5.13 3.42 21.64
C GLY A 239 6.40 2.70 21.19
N GLY A 240 6.44 1.37 21.28
CA GLY A 240 7.64 0.60 20.98
C GLY A 240 7.38 -0.85 20.59
N LEU A 241 8.43 -1.48 20.08
CA LEU A 241 8.48 -2.92 19.81
C LEU A 241 9.53 -3.56 20.73
N ALA A 242 9.38 -4.85 20.98
CA ALA A 242 10.35 -5.62 21.75
C ALA A 242 10.61 -7.00 21.15
N ILE A 243 11.76 -7.58 21.49
CA ILE A 243 12.01 -9.02 21.45
C ILE A 243 12.08 -9.56 22.88
N THR A 244 11.26 -10.55 23.20
CA THR A 244 11.23 -11.15 24.53
C THR A 244 10.51 -12.48 24.51
N VAL A 245 11.05 -13.45 25.23
CA VAL A 245 10.53 -14.82 25.25
C VAL A 245 10.35 -15.26 26.70
N ALA A 246 9.29 -16.05 26.96
CA ALA A 246 8.93 -16.52 28.28
C ALA A 246 9.83 -17.67 28.80
N SER A 247 10.81 -18.10 28.01
CA SER A 247 11.82 -19.11 28.33
C SER A 247 13.22 -18.51 28.25
N ASP A 248 14.25 -19.33 28.49
CA ASP A 248 15.64 -18.93 28.26
C ASP A 248 16.03 -19.03 26.77
N ASP A 249 15.40 -19.94 26.02
CA ASP A 249 15.63 -20.16 24.59
C ASP A 249 14.55 -19.46 23.73
N PRO A 250 14.89 -18.93 22.54
CA PRO A 250 16.23 -18.81 22.01
C PRO A 250 16.95 -17.55 22.48
N TYR A 251 18.21 -17.73 22.90
CA TYR A 251 19.11 -16.62 23.20
C TYR A 251 19.70 -16.06 21.91
N ILE A 252 19.24 -14.88 21.50
CA ILE A 252 19.65 -14.23 20.24
C ILE A 252 19.87 -12.74 20.43
N ARG A 253 20.73 -12.18 19.57
CA ARG A 253 21.07 -10.75 19.49
C ARG A 253 20.62 -10.18 18.16
N LEU A 254 19.80 -9.14 18.19
CA LEU A 254 19.50 -8.31 17.03
C LEU A 254 20.26 -6.99 17.14
N ALA A 255 20.66 -6.44 15.99
CA ALA A 255 21.32 -5.15 15.90
C ALA A 255 20.45 -4.05 16.52
N GLY A 256 21.08 -3.21 17.34
CA GLY A 256 20.57 -1.94 17.79
C GLY A 256 20.85 -0.85 16.76
N ARG A 257 20.36 0.36 17.05
CA ARG A 257 20.40 1.49 16.12
C ARG A 257 21.81 1.85 15.63
N ASP A 258 22.81 1.81 16.50
CA ASP A 258 24.18 2.21 16.14
C ASP A 258 24.96 1.06 15.47
N SER A 259 24.62 -0.19 15.77
CA SER A 259 25.22 -1.37 15.13
C SER A 259 24.83 -1.51 13.66
N TRP A 260 23.61 -1.06 13.31
CA TRP A 260 23.13 -0.99 11.93
C TRP A 260 22.04 0.07 11.82
N SER A 261 22.28 1.10 11.00
CA SER A 261 21.43 2.31 10.95
C SER A 261 19.96 2.07 10.59
N ALA A 262 19.65 0.96 9.90
CA ALA A 262 18.27 0.58 9.57
C ALA A 262 17.64 -0.40 10.57
N ALA A 263 18.35 -0.78 11.63
CA ALA A 263 17.83 -1.62 12.69
C ALA A 263 16.56 -1.04 13.28
N TRP A 264 15.56 -1.90 13.43
CA TRP A 264 14.26 -1.56 14.00
C TRP A 264 13.53 -0.43 13.26
N THR A 265 13.89 -0.11 12.02
CA THR A 265 13.17 0.90 11.25
C THR A 265 11.77 0.40 10.93
N LEU A 266 10.77 1.09 11.47
CA LEU A 266 9.35 0.85 11.25
C LEU A 266 8.88 1.65 10.03
N THR A 267 8.22 1.01 9.08
CA THR A 267 7.58 1.68 7.94
C THR A 267 6.08 1.46 8.01
N LEU A 268 5.32 2.55 8.02
CA LEU A 268 3.86 2.57 8.07
C LEU A 268 3.31 3.07 6.75
N TYR A 269 2.50 2.25 6.10
CA TYR A 269 1.70 2.64 4.93
C TYR A 269 0.32 3.04 5.43
N TRP A 270 -0.20 4.16 4.96
CA TRP A 270 -1.41 4.75 5.52
C TRP A 270 -2.31 5.36 4.45
N ARG A 271 -3.58 5.53 4.81
CA ARG A 271 -4.58 6.27 4.03
C ARG A 271 -5.40 7.22 4.91
N ARG A 272 -5.90 8.31 4.33
CA ARG A 272 -6.88 9.25 4.92
C ARG A 272 -8.00 9.48 3.93
N SER A 273 -9.21 9.62 4.44
CA SER A 273 -10.37 10.06 3.68
C SER A 273 -10.76 11.45 4.18
N SER A 274 -10.89 12.41 3.27
CA SER A 274 -11.29 13.80 3.53
C SER A 274 -12.41 14.19 2.58
#